data_AF-A0AA43FAU9-F1
#
_entry.id   AF-A0AA43FAU9-F1
#
_cell.length_a   1.000
_cell.length_b   1.000
_cell.length_c   1.000
_cell.angle_alpha   90.00
_cell.angle_beta   90.00
_cell.angle_gamma   90.00
#
_symmetry.space_group_name_H-M   'P 1'
#
loop_
_entity.id
_entity.type
_entity.pdbx_description
1 polymer ?
#
loop_
_entity_poly.entity_id
_entity_poly.type
_entity_poly.pdbx_seq_one_letter_code
_entity_poly.pdbx_strand_id
1 'polypeptide(L)' 'MNQEQFGQFWEQLKAPLKAKWDKITEEDLVEIRGGLDRFEIVLHKRYGEPQKDEVSTWANRRYSHWTGNYVGYKDPEPAL' A
#
# COMPACT_ATOMS: atom_id res chain seq x y z
N MET A 1 -5.10 -2.53 -7.99
CA MET A 1 -4.04 -1.66 -8.49
C MET A 1 -2.92 -2.56 -8.99
N ASN A 2 -2.46 -2.36 -10.22
CA ASN A 2 -1.31 -3.09 -10.76
C ASN A 2 0.00 -2.33 -10.47
N GLN A 3 1.14 -2.92 -10.83
CA GLN A 3 2.47 -2.33 -10.64
C GLN A 3 2.62 -0.94 -11.28
N GLU A 4 2.12 -0.77 -12.50
CA GLU A 4 2.21 0.50 -13.22
C GLU A 4 1.45 1.61 -12.49
N GLN A 5 0.21 1.34 -12.09
CA GLN A 5 -0.60 2.26 -11.31
C GLN A 5 0.05 2.57 -9.96
N PHE A 6 0.60 1.57 -9.26
CA PHE A 6 1.30 1.80 -7.99
C PHE A 6 2.46 2.77 -8.16
N GLY A 7 3.24 2.64 -9.24
CA GLY A 7 4.30 3.58 -9.59
C GLY A 7 3.78 4.99 -9.90
N GLN A 8 2.70 5.12 -10.68
CA GLN A 8 2.10 6.41 -11.03
C GLN A 8 1.58 7.17 -9.80
N PHE A 9 0.96 6.46 -8.86
CA PHE A 9 0.40 7.06 -7.63
C PHE A 9 1.40 7.12 -6.47
N TRP A 10 2.65 6.71 -6.68
CA TRP A 10 3.63 6.51 -5.61
C TRP A 10 3.79 7.70 -4.67
N GLU A 11 3.96 8.91 -5.21
CA GLU A 11 4.12 10.13 -4.40
C GLU A 11 2.96 10.35 -3.43
N GLN A 12 1.75 10.09 -3.89
CA GLN A 12 0.53 10.27 -3.09
C GLN A 12 0.35 9.10 -2.09
N LEU A 13 0.91 7.93 -2.39
CA LEU A 13 0.82 6.73 -1.54
C LEU A 13 1.79 6.76 -0.35
N LYS A 14 2.86 7.55 -0.37
CA LYS A 14 3.86 7.61 0.72
C LYS A 14 3.26 7.93 2.09
N ALA A 15 2.42 8.97 2.17
CA ALA A 15 1.79 9.40 3.42
C ALA A 15 0.82 8.35 3.99
N PRO A 16 -0.17 7.83 3.23
CA PRO A 16 -1.06 6.79 3.75
C PRO A 16 -0.36 5.46 4.00
N LEU A 17 0.75 5.17 3.31
CA LEU A 17 1.58 3.99 3.59
C LEU A 17 2.23 4.12 4.96
N LYS A 18 2.92 5.23 5.26
CA LYS A 18 3.48 5.48 6.60
C LYS A 18 2.43 5.45 7.71
N ALA A 19 1.22 5.95 7.44
CA ALA A 19 0.12 5.92 8.41
C ALA A 19 -0.37 4.50 8.73
N LYS A 20 -0.30 3.55 7.77
CA LYS A 20 -0.70 2.15 8.00
C LYS A 20 0.43 1.32 8.59
N TRP A 21 1.67 1.53 8.14
CA TRP A 21 2.82 0.75 8.56
C TRP A 21 3.85 1.63 9.28
N ASP A 22 3.68 1.75 10.60
CA ASP A 22 4.48 2.61 11.48
C ASP A 22 6.00 2.32 11.48
N LYS A 23 6.42 1.08 11.19
CA LYS A 23 7.84 0.70 11.12
C LYS A 23 8.52 1.11 9.81
N ILE A 24 7.78 1.66 8.85
CA ILE A 24 8.32 2.12 7.57
C ILE A 24 8.98 3.48 7.72
N THR A 25 10.26 3.53 7.38
CA THR A 25 11.11 4.72 7.42
C THR A 25 11.12 5.47 6.08
N GLU A 26 11.76 6.63 6.04
CA GLU A 26 11.96 7.35 4.77
C GLU A 26 12.88 6.61 3.81
N GLU A 27 13.90 5.92 4.32
CA GLU A 27 14.81 5.09 3.51
C GLU A 27 14.06 3.93 2.84
N ASP A 28 13.12 3.32 3.56
CA ASP A 28 12.26 2.28 3.01
C ASP A 28 11.40 2.82 1.86
N LEU A 29 10.85 4.03 1.97
CA LEU A 29 10.10 4.66 0.86
C LEU A 29 11.00 4.85 -0.36
N VAL A 30 12.26 5.24 -0.16
CA VAL A 30 13.23 5.35 -1.25
C VAL A 30 13.53 3.97 -1.87
N GLU A 31 13.61 2.90 -1.06
CA GLU A 31 13.79 1.53 -1.56
C GLU A 31 12.57 1.03 -2.34
N ILE A 32 11.36 1.33 -1.87
CA ILE A 32 10.10 0.94 -2.51
C ILE A 32 10.00 1.58 -3.89
N ARG A 33 10.24 2.90 -3.99
CA ARG A 33 10.26 3.67 -5.25
C ARG A 33 9.10 3.37 -6.22
N GLY A 34 7.90 3.15 -5.70
CA GLY A 34 6.74 2.80 -6.53
C GLY A 34 6.76 1.39 -7.11
N GLY A 35 7.50 0.45 -6.51
CA GLY A 35 7.45 -0.97 -6.85
C GLY A 35 6.70 -1.79 -5.82
N LEU A 36 5.62 -2.47 -6.24
CA LEU A 36 4.86 -3.39 -5.40
C LEU A 36 5.72 -4.54 -4.87
N ASP A 37 6.53 -5.17 -5.72
CA ASP A 37 7.45 -6.24 -5.30
C ASP A 37 8.47 -5.76 -4.25
N ARG A 38 9.04 -4.56 -4.47
CA ARG A 38 9.94 -3.92 -3.50
C ARG A 38 9.22 -3.62 -2.19
N PHE A 39 7.97 -3.20 -2.27
CA PHE A 39 7.16 -2.95 -1.10
C PHE A 39 6.91 -4.20 -0.26
N GLU A 40 6.61 -5.33 -0.91
CA GLU A 40 6.48 -6.62 -0.24
C GLU A 40 7.78 -7.03 0.47
N ILE A 41 8.93 -6.85 -0.20
CA ILE A 41 10.26 -7.13 0.38
C ILE A 41 10.52 -6.25 1.61
N VAL A 42 10.25 -4.95 1.52
CA VAL A 42 10.45 -4.00 2.62
C VAL A 42 9.57 -4.34 3.81
N LEU A 43 8.29 -4.65 3.59
CA LEU A 43 7.41 -5.05 4.69
C LEU A 43 7.89 -6.34 5.35
N HIS A 44 8.33 -7.32 4.57
CA HIS A 44 8.91 -8.53 5.13
C HIS A 44 10.17 -8.23 5.96
N LYS A 45 11.05 -7.32 5.52
CA LYS A 45 12.22 -6.89 6.30
C LYS A 45 11.84 -6.22 7.64
N ARG A 46 10.80 -5.40 7.65
CA ARG A 46 10.39 -4.60 8.83
C ARG A 46 9.51 -5.36 9.82
N TYR A 47 8.71 -6.30 9.33
CA TYR A 47 7.69 -7.00 10.12
C TYR A 47 7.94 -8.50 10.27
N GLY A 48 8.74 -9.13 9.39
CA GLY A 48 9.10 -10.54 9.47
C GLY A 48 8.05 -11.52 8.95
N GLU A 49 6.91 -11.03 8.45
CA GLU A 49 5.77 -11.85 8.02
C GLU A 49 5.43 -11.60 6.54
N PRO A 50 4.91 -12.60 5.80
CA PRO A 50 4.47 -12.41 4.43
C PRO A 50 3.20 -11.54 4.36
N GLN A 51 3.37 -10.25 4.13
CA GLN A 51 2.31 -9.24 4.01
C GLN A 51 1.72 -9.14 2.58
N LYS A 52 1.87 -10.19 1.77
CA LYS A 52 1.66 -10.18 0.32
C LYS A 52 0.21 -9.84 -0.08
N ASP A 53 -0.73 -10.50 0.57
CA ASP A 53 -2.17 -10.24 0.41
C ASP A 53 -2.57 -8.86 0.96
N GLU A 54 -1.91 -8.40 2.02
CA GLU A 54 -2.20 -7.11 2.65
C GLU A 54 -1.83 -5.93 1.74
N VAL A 55 -0.66 -5.99 1.10
CA VAL A 55 -0.19 -4.95 0.17
C VAL A 55 -1.13 -4.80 -1.00
N SER A 56 -1.44 -5.92 -1.66
CA SER A 56 -2.32 -5.95 -2.83
C SER A 56 -3.73 -5.46 -2.45
N THR A 57 -4.26 -5.90 -1.31
CA THR A 57 -5.57 -5.45 -0.82
C THR A 57 -5.58 -3.96 -0.52
N TRP A 58 -4.58 -3.45 0.21
CA TRP A 58 -4.48 -2.03 0.54
C TRP A 58 -4.34 -1.14 -0.70
N ALA A 59 -3.46 -1.54 -1.62
CA ALA A 59 -3.24 -0.84 -2.89
C ALA A 59 -4.52 -0.77 -3.73
N ASN A 60 -5.28 -1.87 -3.81
CA ASN A 60 -6.59 -1.89 -4.47
C ASN A 60 -7.59 -0.93 -3.82
N ARG A 61 -7.71 -0.95 -2.47
CA ARG A 61 -8.63 -0.06 -1.76
C ARG A 61 -8.33 1.41 -2.00
N ARG A 62 -7.05 1.80 -1.94
CA ARG A 62 -6.63 3.19 -2.21
C ARG A 62 -6.95 3.61 -3.65
N TYR A 63 -6.69 2.73 -4.61
CA TYR A 63 -7.03 2.98 -6.01
C TYR A 63 -8.54 3.15 -6.25
N SER A 64 -9.37 2.28 -5.66
CA SER A 64 -10.84 2.41 -5.75
C SER A 64 -11.36 3.70 -5.10
N HIS A 65 -10.82 4.06 -3.93
CA HIS A 65 -11.21 5.29 -3.22
C HIS A 65 -10.91 6.56 -4.04
N TRP A 66 -9.77 6.62 -4.74
CA TRP A 66 -9.38 7.82 -5.49
C TRP A 66 -9.95 7.91 -6.90
N THR A 67 -10.18 6.78 -7.56
CA THR A 67 -10.73 6.78 -8.93
C THR A 67 -12.26 6.85 -8.96
N GLY A 68 -12.92 6.82 -7.80
CA GLY A 68 -14.37 6.74 -7.69
C GLY A 68 -14.95 5.41 -8.21
N ASN A 69 -14.09 4.47 -8.63
CA ASN A 69 -14.49 3.17 -9.14
C ASN A 69 -14.67 2.20 -7.97
N TYR A 70 -15.78 2.36 -7.24
CA TYR A 70 -16.21 1.51 -6.13
C TYR A 70 -16.83 0.20 -6.63
N VAL A 71 -16.12 -0.55 -7.46
CA VAL A 71 -16.56 -1.91 -7.81
C VAL A 71 -16.22 -2.87 -6.67
N GLY A 72 -17.17 -3.05 -5.75
CA GLY A 72 -17.33 -4.33 -5.04
C GLY A 72 -16.73 -4.51 -3.64
N TYR A 73 -16.07 -3.52 -3.01
CA TYR A 73 -15.61 -3.69 -1.63
C TYR A 73 -15.94 -2.46 -0.77
N LYS A 74 -16.86 -2.64 0.18
CA LYS A 74 -17.10 -1.71 1.30
C LYS A 74 -15.90 -1.79 2.24
N ASP A 75 -15.33 -0.65 2.64
CA ASP A 75 -14.43 -0.60 3.78
C ASP A 75 -15.10 -1.28 4.98
N PRO A 76 -14.42 -2.14 5.74
CA PRO A 76 -14.99 -2.65 6.99
C PRO A 76 -15.31 -1.44 7.86
N GLU A 77 -16.56 -1.35 8.32
CA GLU A 77 -17.00 -0.29 9.21
C GLU A 77 -16.04 -0.21 10.40
N PRO A 78 -15.57 0.99 10.78
CA PRO A 78 -14.72 1.12 11.96
C PRO A 78 -15.47 0.51 13.14
N ALA A 79 -14.85 -0.44 13.83
CA ALA A 79 -15.42 -1.04 15.02
C ALA A 79 -15.66 0.09 16.05
N LEU A 80 -16.92 0.25 16.44
CA LEU A 80 -17.39 1.16 17.49
C LEU A 80 -16.85 0.77 18.87
#